data_AF-A0A4Y4XNF1-F1
#
_entry.id   AF-A0A4Y4XNF1-F1
#
_cell.length_a   1.000
_cell.length_b   1.000
_cell.length_c   1.000
_cell.angle_alpha   90.00
_cell.angle_beta   90.00
_cell.angle_gamma   90.00
#
_symmetry.space_group_name_H-M   'P 1'
#
loop_
_entity.id
_entity.type
_entity.pdbx_description
1 polymer ?
#
loop_
_entity_poly.entity_id
_entity_poly.type
_entity_poly.pdbx_seq_one_letter_code
_entity_poly.pdbx_strand_id
1 'polypeptide(L)'
;VSGLHFHTHCEQNADALCRTLEHVERHFKPYLENMAWVNFGGGHHITKSDYDVNLLIQTIKDFKERYHNIEVILEPGEAIGWQCGFLIASVIDIVQN
;
A
#
# COMPACT_ATOMS: atom_id res chain seq x y z
N VAL A 1 -16.73 12.08 11.81
CA VAL A 1 -15.77 11.31 10.98
C VAL A 1 -15.36 10.09 11.77
N SER A 2 -15.42 8.88 11.20
CA SER A 2 -15.12 7.62 11.91
C SER A 2 -13.77 7.01 11.54
N GLY A 3 -13.08 7.53 10.51
CA GLY A 3 -11.76 7.07 10.15
C GLY A 3 -11.01 8.05 9.26
N LEU A 4 -9.75 7.73 9.03
CA LEU A 4 -8.82 8.52 8.22
C LEU A 4 -8.28 7.69 7.05
N HIS A 5 -7.95 8.36 5.96
CA HIS A 5 -7.41 7.74 4.76
C HIS A 5 -6.21 8.55 4.26
N PHE A 6 -5.20 7.83 3.79
CA PHE A 6 -4.13 8.41 2.98
C PHE A 6 -3.75 7.43 1.88
N HIS A 7 -3.33 7.98 0.73
CA HIS A 7 -2.81 7.21 -0.39
C HIS A 7 -1.60 7.97 -0.93
N THR A 8 -0.39 7.47 -0.63
CA THR A 8 0.86 8.21 -0.87
C THR A 8 1.93 7.40 -1.59
N HIS A 9 1.60 6.17 -1.99
CA HIS A 9 2.57 5.21 -2.53
C HIS A 9 2.24 4.86 -3.99
N CYS A 10 3.26 4.46 -4.74
CA CYS A 10 3.16 3.94 -6.10
C CYS A 10 4.37 3.02 -6.34
N GLU A 11 4.11 1.73 -6.64
CA GLU A 11 5.15 0.70 -6.90
C GLU A 11 6.23 0.58 -5.80
N GLN A 12 5.90 0.85 -4.53
CA GLN A 12 6.88 0.90 -3.44
C GLN A 12 6.92 -0.38 -2.59
N ASN A 13 8.05 -0.63 -1.94
CA ASN A 13 8.26 -1.69 -0.95
C ASN A 13 7.80 -1.23 0.46
N ALA A 14 7.71 -2.14 1.43
CA ALA A 14 7.10 -1.92 2.75
C ALA A 14 7.79 -0.84 3.61
N ASP A 15 9.09 -0.61 3.41
CA ASP A 15 9.86 0.44 4.10
C ASP A 15 9.30 1.85 3.84
N ALA A 16 8.69 2.06 2.67
CA ALA A 16 8.04 3.32 2.34
C ALA A 16 6.81 3.58 3.21
N LEU A 17 6.04 2.55 3.57
CA LEU A 17 4.92 2.70 4.49
C LEU A 17 5.42 3.09 5.89
N CYS A 18 6.51 2.48 6.37
CA CYS A 18 7.10 2.82 7.67
C CYS A 18 7.41 4.32 7.77
N ARG A 19 8.12 4.88 6.77
CA ARG A 19 8.42 6.32 6.72
C ARG A 19 7.18 7.18 6.62
N THR A 20 6.19 6.78 5.83
CA THR A 20 4.91 7.51 5.74
C THR A 20 4.21 7.53 7.10
N LEU A 21 4.17 6.40 7.81
CA LEU A 21 3.52 6.32 9.12
C LEU A 21 4.20 7.21 10.16
N GLU A 22 5.53 7.32 10.15
CA GLU A 22 6.23 8.29 11.01
C GLU A 22 5.71 9.73 10.79
N HIS A 23 5.45 10.11 9.54
CA HIS A 23 4.92 11.44 9.21
C HIS A 23 3.43 11.56 9.52
N VAL A 24 2.64 10.53 9.22
CA VAL A 24 1.20 10.49 9.54
C VAL A 24 1.00 10.61 11.04
N GLU A 25 1.73 9.83 11.85
CA GLU A 25 1.64 9.92 13.30
C GLU A 25 2.13 11.29 13.81
N ARG A 26 3.23 11.82 13.27
CA ARG A 26 3.73 13.15 13.63
C ARG A 26 2.68 14.26 13.43
N HIS A 27 1.90 14.20 12.35
CA HIS A 27 0.99 15.28 11.97
C HIS A 27 -0.47 15.03 12.35
N PHE A 28 -0.90 13.77 12.50
CA PHE A 28 -2.30 13.40 12.66
C PHE A 28 -2.61 12.57 13.91
N LYS A 29 -1.62 12.29 14.78
CA LYS A 29 -1.82 11.49 16.01
C LYS A 29 -3.04 11.91 16.86
N PRO A 30 -3.29 13.21 17.17
CA PRO A 30 -4.44 13.60 17.99
C PRO A 30 -5.79 13.18 17.39
N TYR A 31 -5.85 13.05 16.06
CA TYR A 31 -7.05 12.61 15.36
C TYR A 31 -7.15 11.09 15.30
N LEU A 32 -6.02 10.38 15.13
CA LEU A 32 -5.95 8.92 15.05
C LEU A 32 -6.45 8.21 16.32
N GLU A 33 -6.23 8.79 17.50
CA GLU A 33 -6.61 8.19 18.79
C GLU A 33 -8.11 7.88 18.93
N ASN A 34 -8.96 8.58 18.17
CA ASN A 34 -10.42 8.46 18.24
C ASN A 34 -11.04 7.84 16.98
N MET A 35 -10.23 7.28 16.07
CA MET A 35 -10.73 6.67 14.84
C MET A 35 -11.06 5.19 15.05
N ALA A 36 -12.15 4.73 14.42
CA ALA A 36 -12.51 3.32 14.37
C ALA A 36 -11.68 2.56 13.32
N TRP A 37 -11.27 3.24 12.25
CA TRP A 37 -10.50 2.66 11.16
C TRP A 37 -9.52 3.65 10.54
N VAL A 38 -8.49 3.11 9.89
CA VAL A 38 -7.58 3.84 9.01
C VAL A 38 -7.35 3.05 7.72
N ASN A 39 -7.31 3.73 6.59
CA ASN A 39 -6.96 3.13 5.31
C ASN A 39 -5.59 3.67 4.85
N PHE A 40 -4.63 2.77 4.64
CA PHE A 40 -3.26 3.09 4.24
C PHE A 40 -3.06 3.17 2.72
N GLY A 41 -4.14 3.17 1.95
CA GLY A 41 -4.07 3.37 0.52
C GLY A 41 -3.56 2.15 -0.24
N GLY A 42 -3.21 2.40 -1.51
CA GLY A 42 -2.64 1.44 -2.45
C GLY A 42 -1.14 1.69 -2.64
N GLY A 43 -0.61 1.28 -3.79
CA GLY A 43 0.81 1.47 -4.12
C GLY A 43 1.80 0.57 -3.38
N HIS A 44 1.30 -0.27 -2.47
CA HIS A 44 2.04 -1.37 -1.84
C HIS A 44 2.26 -2.48 -2.87
N HIS A 45 3.51 -2.70 -3.30
CA HIS A 45 3.84 -3.66 -4.35
C HIS A 45 3.91 -5.12 -3.85
N ILE A 46 2.90 -5.53 -3.05
CA ILE A 46 2.89 -6.71 -2.17
C ILE A 46 3.26 -8.02 -2.86
N THR A 47 2.87 -8.19 -4.12
CA THR A 47 3.05 -9.43 -4.90
C THR A 47 4.32 -9.45 -5.75
N LYS A 48 5.16 -8.40 -5.69
CA LYS A 48 6.51 -8.43 -6.27
C LYS A 48 7.39 -9.38 -5.47
N SER A 49 8.28 -10.10 -6.16
CA SER A 49 9.10 -11.18 -5.59
C SER A 49 10.05 -10.78 -4.45
N ASP A 50 10.44 -9.52 -4.36
CA ASP A 50 11.34 -8.96 -3.34
C ASP A 50 10.63 -8.00 -2.37
N TYR A 51 9.29 -7.96 -2.38
CA TYR A 51 8.53 -7.18 -1.42
C TYR A 51 8.65 -7.77 -0.02
N ASP A 52 8.94 -6.94 0.99
CA ASP A 52 9.06 -7.39 2.37
C ASP A 52 7.68 -7.52 3.03
N VAL A 53 7.03 -8.66 2.80
CA VAL A 53 5.72 -8.99 3.36
C VAL A 53 5.75 -9.05 4.88
N ASN A 54 6.85 -9.51 5.48
CA ASN A 54 6.97 -9.61 6.94
C ASN A 54 7.01 -8.22 7.57
N LEU A 55 7.76 -7.30 6.99
CA LEU A 55 7.79 -5.90 7.44
C LEU A 55 6.41 -5.26 7.32
N LEU A 56 5.68 -5.47 6.22
CA LEU A 56 4.31 -4.97 6.08
C LEU A 56 3.39 -5.51 7.19
N ILE A 57 3.41 -6.83 7.43
CA ILE A 57 2.58 -7.46 8.46
C ILE A 57 2.91 -6.88 9.84
N GLN A 58 4.20 -6.76 10.16
CA GLN A 58 4.66 -6.24 11.44
C GLN A 58 4.24 -4.78 11.62
N THR A 59 4.43 -3.96 10.59
CA THR A 59 4.04 -2.54 10.57
C THR A 59 2.55 -2.35 10.82
N ILE A 60 1.70 -3.16 10.18
CA ILE A 60 0.25 -3.12 10.39
C ILE A 60 -0.10 -3.56 11.82
N LYS A 61 0.46 -4.67 12.31
CA LYS A 61 0.19 -5.15 13.66
C LYS A 61 0.56 -4.13 14.72
N ASP A 62 1.76 -3.55 14.61
CA ASP A 62 2.24 -2.57 15.57
C ASP A 62 1.39 -1.30 15.54
N PHE A 63 0.98 -0.84 14.35
CA PHE A 63 0.08 0.30 14.24
C PHE A 63 -1.27 0.01 14.90
N LYS A 64 -1.86 -1.16 14.63
CA LYS A 64 -3.13 -1.58 15.25
C LYS A 64 -3.02 -1.56 16.77
N GLU A 65 -1.96 -2.15 17.33
CA GLU A 65 -1.72 -2.21 18.77
C GLU A 65 -1.57 -0.81 19.39
N ARG A 66 -0.80 0.09 18.75
CA ARG A 66 -0.62 1.49 19.21
C ARG A 66 -1.93 2.27 19.30
N TYR A 67 -2.90 1.94 18.46
CA TYR A 67 -4.16 2.67 18.32
C TYR A 67 -5.36 1.81 18.73
N HIS A 68 -5.29 1.12 19.87
CA HIS A 68 -6.42 0.41 20.49
C HIS A 68 -7.06 -0.67 19.59
N ASN A 69 -6.24 -1.39 18.83
CA ASN A 69 -6.67 -2.38 17.83
C ASN A 69 -7.54 -1.79 16.72
N ILE A 70 -7.28 -0.53 16.32
CA ILE A 70 -7.92 0.14 15.19
C ILE A 70 -7.97 -0.77 13.96
N GLU A 71 -9.05 -0.69 13.18
CA GLU A 71 -9.13 -1.41 11.92
C GLU A 71 -8.20 -0.78 10.88
N VAL A 72 -7.38 -1.60 10.21
CA VAL A 72 -6.47 -1.15 9.14
C VAL A 72 -6.91 -1.76 7.83
N ILE A 73 -7.07 -0.91 6.82
CA ILE A 73 -7.48 -1.27 5.46
C ILE A 73 -6.32 -0.98 4.51
N LEU A 74 -6.10 -1.89 3.55
CA LEU A 74 -5.27 -1.67 2.36
C LEU A 74 -6.16 -1.73 1.12
N GLU A 75 -5.86 -0.93 0.11
CA GLU A 75 -6.58 -0.90 -1.17
C GLU A 75 -5.64 -1.25 -2.36
N PRO A 76 -5.07 -2.46 -2.41
CA PRO A 76 -4.15 -2.85 -3.47
C PRO A 76 -4.87 -2.87 -4.83
N GLY A 77 -4.32 -2.13 -5.81
CA GLY A 77 -4.72 -2.21 -7.22
C GLY A 77 -3.74 -3.08 -8.00
N GLU A 78 -2.58 -2.51 -8.33
CA GLU A 78 -1.52 -3.19 -9.10
C GLU A 78 -1.11 -4.53 -8.50
N ALA A 79 -0.94 -4.62 -7.18
CA ALA A 79 -0.53 -5.87 -6.53
C ALA A 79 -1.53 -7.02 -6.74
N ILE A 80 -2.81 -6.76 -7.05
CA ILE A 80 -3.77 -7.82 -7.41
C ILE A 80 -3.50 -8.37 -8.82
N GLY A 81 -3.08 -7.53 -9.75
CA GLY A 81 -2.87 -7.86 -11.17
C GLY A 81 -1.41 -8.02 -11.60
N TRP A 82 -0.46 -7.90 -10.66
CA TRP A 82 0.96 -7.91 -10.97
C TRP A 82 1.38 -9.24 -11.61
N GLN A 83 1.95 -9.15 -12.82
CA GLN A 83 2.37 -10.31 -13.62
C GLN A 83 1.27 -11.35 -13.87
N CYS A 84 -0.01 -10.96 -13.88
CA CYS A 84 -1.13 -11.88 -14.11
C CYS A 84 -1.42 -12.15 -15.60
N GLY A 85 -0.74 -11.48 -16.53
CA GLY A 85 -0.98 -11.69 -17.95
C GLY A 85 -0.11 -10.82 -18.86
N PHE A 86 -0.29 -11.03 -20.16
CA PHE A 86 0.43 -10.33 -21.22
C PHE A 86 -0.55 -9.89 -22.29
N LEU A 87 -0.26 -8.75 -22.93
CA LEU A 87 -0.89 -8.39 -24.19
C LEU A 87 -0.12 -9.06 -25.34
N ILE A 88 -0.77 -9.97 -26.05
CA ILE A 88 -0.19 -10.66 -27.20
C ILE A 88 -0.59 -9.92 -28.48
N ALA A 89 0.39 -9.62 -29.33
CA ALA A 89 0.19 -8.93 -30.60
C ALA A 89 0.93 -9.65 -31.73
N SER A 90 0.56 -9.32 -32.98
CA SER A 90 1.20 -9.82 -34.19
C SER A 90 1.77 -8.66 -35.00
N VAL A 91 2.93 -8.88 -35.63
CA VAL A 91 3.46 -7.96 -36.65
C VAL A 91 2.56 -8.05 -37.87
N ILE A 92 1.98 -6.93 -38.30
CA ILE A 92 1.06 -6.90 -39.46
C ILE A 92 1.80 -6.66 -40.78
N ASP A 93 2.90 -5.91 -40.75
CA ASP A 93 3.67 -5.59 -41.95
C ASP A 93 5.16 -5.37 -41.64
N ILE A 94 6.01 -5.62 -42.63
CA ILE A 94 7.46 -5.35 -42.59
C ILE A 94 7.82 -4.65 -43.92
N VAL A 95 8.02 -3.34 -43.86
CA VAL A 95 8.33 -2.52 -45.04
C VAL A 95 9.84 -2.37 -45.28
N GLN A 96 10.24 -2.29 -46.55
CA GLN A 96 11.60 -1.97 -46.99
C GLN A 96 11.60 -0.63 -47.73
N ASN A 97 12.62 0.19 -47.49
CA ASN A 97 12.82 1.49 -48.14
C ASN A 97 13.60 1.35 -49.45
#